data_AF-A0A8J9S0P3-F1
#
_entry.id   AF-A0A8J9S0P3-F1
#
_cell.length_a   1.000
_cell.length_b   1.000
_cell.length_c   1.000
_cell.angle_alpha   90.00
_cell.angle_beta   90.00
_cell.angle_gamma   90.00
#
_symmetry.space_group_name_H-M   'P 1'
#
loop_
_entity.id
_entity.type
_entity.pdbx_description
1 polymer ?
#
loop_
_entity_poly.entity_id
_entity_poly.type
_entity_poly.pdbx_seq_one_letter_code
_entity_poly.pdbx_strand_id
1 'polypeptide(L)'
;MSILLALRTCVAPPVTGLLLRKQATRSMGHTVRVIVTDDLPHGKAYQGDVILVKAGYARNYLIPQKKALYATRQNFERLEMKDPDRESVEERQARLQMETLAIDDEDVKAADILRHYLRNKV
;
A
#
# COMPACT_ATOMS: atom_id res chain seq x y z
N MET A 1 33.26 -5.07 68.50
CA MET A 1 33.93 -5.37 67.22
C MET A 1 32.92 -6.09 66.34
N SER A 2 32.19 -5.28 65.58
CA SER A 2 31.07 -5.66 64.73
C SER A 2 31.57 -6.29 63.44
N ILE A 3 31.09 -7.49 63.08
CA ILE A 3 30.98 -7.91 61.68
C ILE A 3 29.68 -8.71 61.51
N LEU A 4 28.65 -8.02 61.02
CA LEU A 4 27.53 -8.61 60.29
C LEU A 4 28.04 -9.24 58.98
N LEU A 5 27.56 -10.43 58.61
CA LEU A 5 27.23 -10.76 57.21
C LEU A 5 26.32 -12.01 57.17
N ALA A 6 25.01 -11.79 57.23
CA ALA A 6 24.10 -11.79 56.08
C ALA A 6 23.63 -13.20 55.68
N LEU A 7 22.54 -13.62 56.32
CA LEU A 7 21.62 -14.62 55.80
C LEU A 7 21.27 -14.25 54.35
N ARG A 8 21.51 -15.18 53.41
CA ARG A 8 20.93 -15.15 52.07
C ARG A 8 19.42 -15.39 52.19
N THR A 9 18.69 -14.38 52.65
CA THR A 9 17.24 -14.33 52.46
C THR A 9 16.98 -13.98 51.00
N CYS A 10 16.15 -14.82 50.39
CA CYS A 10 15.64 -14.68 49.06
C CYS A 10 14.88 -13.35 48.94
N VAL A 11 15.41 -12.39 48.18
CA VAL A 11 14.64 -11.26 47.69
C VAL A 11 14.50 -11.45 46.19
N ALA A 12 13.37 -12.03 45.78
CA ALA A 12 12.93 -11.94 44.40
C ALA A 12 12.84 -10.46 44.05
N PRO A 13 13.49 -9.96 42.96
CA PRO A 13 13.31 -8.58 42.58
C PRO A 13 11.83 -8.39 42.20
N PRO A 14 11.11 -7.43 42.81
CA PRO A 14 9.82 -7.03 42.30
C PRO A 14 10.09 -6.20 41.04
N VAL A 15 10.26 -6.88 39.90
CA VAL A 15 10.06 -6.24 38.59
C VAL A 15 8.55 -6.13 38.34
N THR A 16 7.88 -5.45 39.26
CA THR A 16 6.66 -4.67 39.04
C THR A 16 7.05 -3.49 38.16
N GLY A 17 7.42 -3.80 36.93
CA GLY A 17 7.44 -2.87 35.83
C GLY A 17 6.36 -3.35 34.89
N LEU A 18 5.14 -2.84 35.07
CA LEU A 18 4.17 -2.71 33.99
C LEU A 18 4.92 -2.07 32.81
N LEU A 19 5.49 -2.88 31.92
CA LEU A 19 5.67 -2.50 30.54
C LEU A 19 4.26 -2.45 30.00
N LEU A 20 3.62 -1.30 30.26
CA LEU A 20 2.53 -0.76 29.50
C LEU A 20 3.03 -0.80 28.06
N ARG A 21 2.78 -1.93 27.40
CA ARG A 21 2.99 -2.11 25.98
C ARG A 21 2.01 -1.12 25.41
N LYS A 22 2.49 0.12 25.20
CA LYS A 22 1.76 1.23 24.62
C LYS A 22 1.07 0.60 23.43
N GLN A 23 -0.23 0.38 23.55
CA GLN A 23 -1.03 -0.18 22.48
C GLN A 23 -1.15 0.98 21.50
N ALA A 24 -0.04 1.28 20.82
CA ALA A 24 -0.02 2.07 19.62
C ALA A 24 -1.09 1.44 18.76
N THR A 25 -2.16 2.21 18.57
CA THR A 25 -3.36 1.92 17.79
C THR A 25 -3.15 0.70 16.92
N ARG A 26 -3.83 -0.42 17.23
CA ARG A 26 -3.82 -1.62 16.37
C ARG A 26 -4.12 -1.17 14.95
N SER A 27 -3.11 -0.99 14.13
CA SER A 27 -3.26 -0.47 12.78
C SER A 27 -4.15 -1.47 12.04
N MET A 28 -5.31 -1.00 11.61
CA MET A 28 -6.30 -1.78 10.86
C MET A 28 -5.55 -2.61 9.81
N GLY A 29 -5.69 -3.93 9.88
CA GLY A 29 -4.79 -4.86 9.20
C GLY A 29 -4.61 -4.55 7.72
N HIS A 30 -3.34 -4.47 7.30
CA HIS A 30 -2.95 -4.18 5.92
C HIS A 30 -3.56 -5.19 4.94
N THR A 31 -3.94 -4.71 3.76
CA THR A 31 -4.40 -5.52 2.63
C THR A 31 -3.25 -5.63 1.62
N VAL A 32 -3.12 -6.78 0.97
CA VAL A 32 -2.04 -7.10 0.03
C VAL A 32 -2.64 -7.66 -1.26
N ARG A 33 -2.04 -7.34 -2.40
CA ARG A 33 -2.39 -7.91 -3.71
C ARG A 33 -1.71 -9.25 -3.92
N VAL A 34 -2.47 -10.24 -4.37
CA VAL A 34 -1.98 -11.60 -4.65
C VAL A 34 -2.53 -12.10 -5.98
N ILE A 35 -1.71 -12.86 -6.69
CA ILE A 35 -2.06 -13.59 -7.91
C ILE A 35 -2.47 -15.00 -7.47
N VAL A 36 -3.69 -15.40 -7.82
CA VAL A 36 -4.24 -16.70 -7.46
C VAL A 36 -3.75 -17.76 -8.45
N THR A 37 -3.19 -18.86 -7.93
CA THR A 37 -2.68 -19.98 -8.73
C THR A 37 -3.64 -21.16 -8.73
N ASP A 38 -4.36 -21.38 -7.62
CA ASP A 38 -5.37 -22.43 -7.49
C ASP A 38 -6.71 -21.81 -7.08
N ASP A 39 -7.83 -22.45 -7.40
CA ASP A 39 -9.16 -21.95 -7.03
C ASP A 39 -9.33 -21.80 -5.51
N LEU A 40 -9.85 -20.63 -5.10
CA LEU A 40 -10.07 -20.33 -3.68
C LEU A 40 -11.42 -20.89 -3.19
N PRO A 41 -11.48 -21.36 -1.93
CA PRO A 41 -12.73 -21.84 -1.34
C PRO A 41 -13.78 -20.72 -1.26
N HIS A 42 -15.05 -21.12 -1.32
CA HIS A 42 -16.21 -20.22 -1.28
C HIS A 42 -16.34 -19.29 -2.50
N GLY A 43 -15.77 -19.67 -3.65
CA GLY A 43 -15.95 -18.96 -4.92
C GLY A 43 -15.39 -17.54 -4.91
N LYS A 44 -14.34 -17.28 -4.12
CA LYS A 44 -13.76 -15.94 -3.98
C LYS A 44 -12.96 -15.50 -5.20
N ALA A 45 -12.28 -16.44 -5.84
CA ALA A 45 -11.43 -16.20 -6.99
C ALA A 45 -11.10 -17.53 -7.67
N TYR A 46 -10.87 -17.45 -8.98
CA TYR A 46 -10.41 -18.55 -9.80
C TYR A 46 -8.90 -18.43 -10.05
N GLN A 47 -8.30 -19.52 -10.54
CA GLN A 47 -6.93 -19.50 -11.01
C GLN A 47 -6.69 -18.38 -12.04
N GLY A 48 -5.66 -17.57 -11.82
CA GLY A 48 -5.28 -16.45 -12.70
C GLY A 48 -5.82 -15.09 -12.26
N ASP A 49 -6.67 -15.02 -11.24
CA ASP A 49 -7.19 -13.73 -10.77
C ASP A 49 -6.17 -12.97 -9.91
N VAL A 50 -6.16 -11.64 -10.02
CA VAL A 50 -5.38 -10.76 -9.15
C VAL A 50 -6.33 -10.09 -8.16
N ILE A 51 -6.23 -10.45 -6.88
CA ILE A 51 -7.17 -10.01 -5.83
C ILE A 51 -6.48 -9.31 -4.67
N LEU A 52 -7.24 -8.43 -4.00
CA LEU A 52 -6.85 -7.75 -2.76
C LEU A 52 -7.34 -8.56 -1.54
N VAL A 53 -6.41 -9.07 -0.74
CA VAL A 53 -6.72 -9.89 0.45
C VAL A 53 -6.10 -9.30 1.71
N LYS A 54 -6.64 -9.64 2.88
CA LYS A 54 -6.01 -9.27 4.16
C LYS A 54 -4.63 -9.94 4.28
N ALA A 55 -3.64 -9.20 4.79
CA ALA A 55 -2.26 -9.68 4.92
C ALA A 55 -2.14 -10.99 5.73
N GLY A 56 -2.95 -11.14 6.78
CA GLY A 56 -2.98 -12.37 7.59
C GLY A 56 -3.44 -13.60 6.80
N TYR A 57 -4.40 -13.43 5.89
CA TYR A 57 -4.89 -14.53 5.07
C TYR A 57 -3.85 -14.97 4.04
N ALA A 58 -3.17 -14.01 3.40
CA ALA A 58 -2.06 -14.32 2.49
C ALA A 58 -0.92 -15.06 3.20
N ARG A 59 -0.44 -14.53 4.33
CA ARG A 59 0.73 -15.06 5.05
C ARG A 59 0.48 -16.42 5.69
N ASN A 60 -0.69 -16.63 6.29
CA ASN A 60 -0.95 -17.83 7.09
C ASN A 60 -1.53 -18.97 6.25
N TYR A 61 -2.24 -18.66 5.16
CA TYR A 61 -2.98 -19.66 4.40
C TYR A 61 -2.51 -19.74 2.95
N LEU A 62 -2.59 -18.66 2.17
CA LEU A 62 -2.41 -18.77 0.72
C LEU A 62 -0.97 -19.12 0.30
N ILE A 63 0.03 -18.47 0.91
CA ILE A 63 1.43 -18.63 0.51
C ILE A 63 2.02 -19.96 0.98
N PRO A 64 1.85 -20.39 2.25
CA PRO A 64 2.37 -21.69 2.68
C PRO A 64 1.72 -22.85 1.93
N GLN A 65 0.46 -22.70 1.51
CA GLN A 65 -0.28 -23.71 0.75
C GLN A 65 -0.06 -23.60 -0.77
N LYS A 66 0.76 -22.64 -1.25
CA LYS A 66 1.02 -22.38 -2.67
C LYS A 66 -0.21 -22.05 -3.54
N LYS A 67 -1.32 -21.65 -2.92
CA LYS A 67 -2.56 -21.29 -3.62
C LYS A 67 -2.50 -19.91 -4.29
N ALA A 68 -1.60 -19.05 -3.83
CA ALA A 68 -1.40 -17.73 -4.40
C ALA A 68 0.05 -17.26 -4.23
N LEU A 69 0.45 -16.36 -5.12
CA LEU A 69 1.72 -15.65 -5.09
C LEU A 69 1.49 -14.17 -4.82
N TYR A 70 2.49 -13.49 -4.26
CA TYR A 70 2.44 -12.04 -4.18
C TYR A 70 2.43 -11.41 -5.57
N ALA A 71 1.62 -10.38 -5.76
CA ALA A 71 1.56 -9.60 -6.99
C ALA A 71 2.80 -8.69 -7.12
N THR A 72 3.95 -9.28 -7.40
CA THR A 72 5.22 -8.58 -7.67
C THR A 72 5.59 -8.73 -9.14
N ARG A 73 6.32 -7.76 -9.69
CA ARG A 73 6.72 -7.75 -11.11
C ARG A 73 7.43 -9.04 -11.54
N GLN A 74 8.33 -9.54 -10.70
CA GLN A 74 9.04 -10.80 -10.96
C GLN A 74 8.09 -12.00 -11.05
N ASN A 75 7.00 -12.02 -10.28
CA ASN A 75 6.03 -13.12 -10.33
C ASN A 75 5.12 -13.02 -11.56
N PHE A 76 4.78 -11.81 -12.01
CA PHE A 76 4.06 -11.60 -13.26
C PHE A 76 4.87 -12.06 -14.46
N GLU A 77 6.16 -11.72 -14.51
CA GLU A 77 7.08 -12.19 -15.56
C GLU A 77 7.20 -13.71 -15.57
N ARG A 78 7.32 -14.35 -14.40
CA ARG A 78 7.37 -15.82 -14.28
C ARG A 78 6.09 -16.52 -14.76
N LEU A 79 4.94 -15.88 -14.59
CA LEU A 79 3.64 -16.42 -15.00
C LEU A 79 3.24 -15.96 -16.41
N GLU A 80 4.07 -15.15 -17.08
CA GLU A 80 3.76 -14.51 -18.37
C GLU A 80 2.43 -13.73 -18.35
N MET A 81 2.04 -13.22 -17.18
CA MET A 81 0.80 -12.49 -16.97
C MET A 81 1.03 -10.98 -17.00
N LYS A 82 0.11 -10.24 -17.61
CA LYS A 82 0.10 -8.77 -17.54
C LYS A 82 -0.60 -8.33 -16.26
N ASP A 83 -0.01 -7.36 -15.58
CA ASP A 83 -0.62 -6.66 -14.45
C ASP A 83 -1.90 -5.92 -14.92
N PRO A 84 -3.10 -6.24 -14.41
CA PRO A 84 -4.32 -5.54 -14.81
C PRO A 84 -4.39 -4.11 -14.24
N ASP A 85 -3.90 -3.89 -13.02
CA ASP A 85 -3.86 -2.57 -12.38
C ASP A 85 -2.71 -1.68 -12.88
N ARG A 86 -1.95 -2.17 -13.88
CA ARG A 86 -1.05 -1.34 -14.69
C ARG A 86 -1.78 -0.79 -15.92
N GLU A 87 -3.10 -0.53 -15.82
CA GLU A 87 -3.61 0.67 -16.48
C GLU A 87 -2.63 1.80 -16.18
N SER A 88 -2.03 2.24 -17.26
CA SER A 88 -0.62 2.54 -17.30
C SER A 88 -0.38 3.84 -16.53
N VAL A 89 0.69 3.88 -15.74
CA VAL A 89 1.20 5.16 -15.25
C VAL A 89 1.31 6.15 -16.42
N GLU A 90 1.56 5.65 -17.62
CA GLU A 90 1.54 6.33 -18.90
C GLU A 90 0.15 6.88 -19.29
N GLU A 91 -0.95 6.12 -19.23
CA GLU A 91 -2.32 6.61 -19.49
C GLU A 91 -2.71 7.69 -18.48
N ARG A 92 -2.33 7.51 -17.21
CA ARG A 92 -2.57 8.52 -16.18
C ARG A 92 -1.76 9.79 -16.44
N GLN A 93 -0.50 9.66 -16.86
CA GLN A 93 0.34 10.78 -17.24
C GLN A 93 -0.15 11.46 -18.52
N ALA A 94 -0.57 10.69 -19.54
CA ALA A 94 -1.14 11.21 -20.77
C ALA A 94 -2.41 12.01 -20.49
N ARG A 95 -3.28 11.53 -19.60
CA ARG A 95 -4.49 12.26 -19.18
C ARG A 95 -4.14 13.60 -18.53
N LEU A 96 -3.16 13.61 -17.63
CA LEU A 96 -2.68 14.85 -16.98
C LEU A 96 -2.04 15.81 -17.98
N GLN A 97 -1.25 15.31 -18.93
CA GLN A 97 -0.64 16.11 -19.98
C GLN A 97 -1.69 16.74 -20.90
N MET A 98 -2.73 15.98 -21.27
CA MET A 98 -3.84 16.53 -22.07
C MET A 98 -4.61 17.61 -21.32
N GLU A 99 -4.82 17.43 -20.01
CA GLU A 99 -5.45 18.45 -19.16
C GLU A 99 -4.61 19.73 -19.08
N THR A 100 -3.28 19.63 -18.96
CA THR A 100 -2.41 20.81 -18.96
C THR A 100 -2.40 21.56 -20.29
N LEU A 101 -2.35 20.83 -21.42
CA LEU A 101 -2.36 21.45 -22.75
C LEU A 101 -3.68 22.19 -23.02
N ALA A 102 -4.80 21.66 -22.54
CA ALA A 102 -6.10 22.32 -22.67
C ALA A 102 -6.18 23.64 -21.90
N ILE A 103 -5.48 23.76 -20.77
CA ILE A 103 -5.41 25.01 -19.99
C ILE A 103 -4.58 26.06 -20.73
N ASP A 104 -3.44 25.66 -21.31
CA ASP A 104 -2.57 26.56 -22.07
C ASP A 104 -3.30 27.19 -23.27
N ASP A 105 -4.14 26.43 -23.97
CA ASP A 105 -4.94 26.92 -25.11
C ASP A 105 -5.96 28.00 -24.68
N GLU A 106 -6.57 27.87 -23.51
CA GLU A 106 -7.51 28.86 -22.98
C GLU A 106 -6.80 30.14 -22.53
N ASP A 107 -5.59 30.01 -21.95
CA ASP A 107 -4.76 31.17 -21.58
C ASP A 107 -4.32 31.97 -22.81
N VAL A 108 -3.97 31.30 -23.92
CA VAL A 108 -3.65 31.96 -25.20
C VAL A 108 -4.86 32.72 -25.74
N LYS A 109 -6.05 32.09 -25.75
CA LYS A 109 -7.30 32.74 -26.19
C LYS A 109 -7.64 33.96 -25.33
N ALA A 110 -7.50 33.84 -24.00
CA ALA A 110 -7.75 34.94 -23.07
C ALA A 110 -6.80 36.12 -23.32
N ALA A 111 -5.53 35.86 -23.61
CA ALA A 111 -4.54 36.88 -23.94
C ALA A 111 -4.86 37.63 -25.24
N ASP A 112 -5.33 36.92 -26.27
CA ASP A 112 -5.72 37.52 -27.55
C ASP A 112 -6.98 38.39 -27.43
N ILE A 113 -7.98 37.94 -26.67
CA ILE A 113 -9.18 38.74 -26.35
C ILE A 113 -8.79 40.02 -25.61
N LEU A 114 -7.89 39.93 -24.62
CA LEU A 114 -7.40 41.08 -23.87
C LEU A 114 -6.66 42.07 -24.79
N ARG A 115 -5.78 41.59 -25.68
CA ARG A 115 -5.10 42.43 -26.67
C ARG A 115 -6.06 43.16 -27.59
N HIS A 116 -7.09 42.46 -28.07
CA HIS A 116 -8.12 43.05 -28.91
C HIS A 116 -8.87 44.16 -28.17
N TYR A 117 -9.29 43.89 -26.94
CA TYR A 117 -9.94 44.87 -26.08
C TYR A 117 -9.07 46.11 -25.85
N LEU A 118 -7.80 45.92 -25.48
CA LEU A 118 -6.87 47.02 -25.24
C LEU A 118 -6.59 47.85 -26.50
N ARG A 119 -6.56 47.23 -27.68
CA ARG A 119 -6.36 47.93 -28.97
C ARG A 119 -7.55 48.79 -29.36
N ASN A 120 -8.76 48.33 -29.04
CA ASN A 120 -10.01 49.02 -29.35
C ASN A 120 -10.50 49.93 -28.20
N LYS A 121 -9.77 49.97 -27.09
CA LYS A 121 -10.09 50.85 -25.96
C LYS A 121 -9.62 52.27 -26.30
N VAL A 122 -10.50 53.02 -26.95
CA VAL A 122 -10.42 54.46 -27.21
C VAL A 122 -11.78 55.06 -26.87
#